data_AF-A0A8J5WQN2-F1
#
_entry.id   AF-A0A8J5WQN2-F1
#
_cell.length_a   1.000
_cell.length_b   1.000
_cell.length_c   1.000
_cell.angle_alpha   90.00
_cell.angle_beta   90.00
_cell.angle_gamma   90.00
#
_symmetry.space_group_name_H-M   'P 1'
#
loop_
_entity.id
_entity.type
_entity.pdbx_description
1 polymer ?
#
loop_
_entity_poly.entity_id
_entity_poly.type
_entity_poly.pdbx_seq_one_letter_code
_entity_poly.pdbx_strand_id
1 'polypeptide(L)'
;MDAMAVLARTARPVPILPASSPAALRPSASLSFAASSRLRGGVALRAAWEGRVTRSRVSAGRIVASSVEQTYIMIKPDGVQRGLVGEIISRFEKKGFLLKGLKLFQCPKDLAQEHYKDLKDKPFFPKLIDYITSGPVVCMAWEGDGVVASARKLIGATNPLQAEPGTIRGDLAIQTGRNVVHGSDSPDNGKREIGKFCNSPVRCLSALQPILLQHNMHTFFFRLSW
;
A
#
# COMPACT_ATOMS: atom_id res chain seq x y z
N MET A 1 43.18 1.11 -42.26
CA MET A 1 43.64 2.02 -41.19
C MET A 1 42.94 1.59 -39.92
N ASP A 2 43.53 0.59 -39.28
CA ASP A 2 43.05 -0.06 -38.07
C ASP A 2 43.32 0.79 -36.83
N ALA A 3 42.33 0.86 -35.94
CA ALA A 3 42.51 1.35 -34.57
C ALA A 3 41.83 0.35 -33.61
N MET A 4 42.42 -0.84 -33.52
CA MET A 4 42.18 -1.85 -32.49
C MET A 4 43.48 -2.04 -31.71
N ALA A 5 43.69 -1.25 -30.65
CA ALA A 5 44.59 -1.56 -29.53
C ALA A 5 44.55 -0.41 -28.50
N VAL A 6 44.94 -0.73 -27.25
CA VAL A 6 45.29 0.19 -26.16
C VAL A 6 44.15 0.49 -25.16
N LEU A 7 43.91 -0.44 -24.22
CA LEU A 7 44.13 -0.24 -22.77
C LEU A 7 43.66 -1.45 -21.96
N ALA A 8 44.54 -2.45 -21.85
CA ALA A 8 44.55 -3.39 -20.74
C ALA A 8 45.58 -2.90 -19.69
N ARG A 9 45.34 -3.24 -18.41
CA ARG A 9 46.08 -2.91 -17.15
C ARG A 9 45.43 -1.71 -16.42
N THR A 10 44.93 -1.80 -15.19
CA THR A 10 45.38 -2.56 -14.01
C THR A 10 44.19 -2.81 -13.06
N ALA A 11 43.81 -4.07 -12.83
CA ALA A 11 42.91 -4.42 -11.73
C ALA A 11 43.75 -4.59 -10.45
N ARG A 12 43.46 -3.81 -9.40
CA ARG A 12 44.06 -4.00 -8.07
C ARG A 12 43.29 -5.10 -7.33
N PRO A 13 43.96 -6.00 -6.58
CA PRO A 13 43.27 -7.05 -5.82
C PRO A 13 42.52 -6.46 -4.62
N VAL A 14 41.31 -6.95 -4.39
CA VAL A 14 40.47 -6.64 -3.21
C VAL A 14 40.91 -7.55 -2.05
N PRO A 15 41.15 -7.02 -0.84
CA PRO A 15 41.51 -7.85 0.31
C PRO A 15 40.31 -8.66 0.82
N ILE A 16 40.51 -9.97 1.00
CA ILE A 16 39.54 -10.90 1.57
C ILE A 16 39.63 -10.78 3.09
N LEU A 17 38.54 -10.35 3.74
CA LEU A 17 38.43 -10.35 5.21
C LEU A 17 38.15 -11.78 5.72
N PRO A 18 38.78 -12.22 6.83
CA PRO A 18 38.48 -13.51 7.42
C PRO A 18 37.11 -13.51 8.11
N ALA A 19 36.37 -14.60 7.92
CA ALA A 19 35.08 -14.85 8.57
C ALA A 19 35.27 -15.07 10.09
N SER A 20 34.57 -14.28 10.92
CA SER A 20 34.42 -14.54 12.35
C SER A 20 33.32 -15.58 12.59
N SER A 21 33.64 -16.62 13.35
CA SER A 21 32.72 -17.69 13.77
C SER A 21 31.65 -17.20 14.75
N PRO A 22 30.46 -17.83 14.79
CA PRO A 22 29.39 -17.47 15.72
C PRO A 22 29.63 -18.10 17.10
N ALA A 23 29.72 -17.27 18.14
CA ALA A 23 29.71 -17.74 19.52
C ALA A 23 28.26 -18.10 19.94
N ALA A 24 28.08 -19.33 20.38
CA ALA A 24 26.82 -19.92 20.79
C ALA A 24 26.41 -19.54 22.24
N LEU A 25 25.10 -19.34 22.39
CA LEU A 25 24.19 -19.61 23.51
C LEU A 25 24.73 -19.80 24.95
N ARG A 26 24.08 -19.10 25.88
CA ARG A 26 23.69 -19.62 27.21
C ARG A 26 22.34 -19.05 27.67
N PRO A 27 21.35 -19.87 28.06
CA PRO A 27 20.20 -19.42 28.85
C PRO A 27 20.29 -19.93 30.30
N SER A 28 19.95 -19.07 31.27
CA SER A 28 19.57 -19.44 32.65
C SER A 28 18.91 -18.22 33.28
N ALA A 29 17.84 -18.26 34.06
CA ALA A 29 17.05 -19.34 34.60
C ALA A 29 15.65 -18.80 34.92
N SER A 30 14.64 -19.63 34.79
CA SER A 30 13.30 -19.41 35.34
C SER A 30 13.33 -19.67 36.86
N LEU A 31 12.83 -18.73 37.64
CA LEU A 31 12.49 -18.93 39.05
C LEU A 31 10.97 -19.04 39.18
N SER A 32 10.51 -20.27 39.41
CA SER A 32 9.18 -20.58 39.92
C SER A 32 9.11 -20.21 41.41
N PHE A 33 8.04 -19.55 41.83
CA PHE A 33 7.67 -19.48 43.24
C PHE A 33 6.25 -20.00 43.45
N ALA A 34 6.14 -20.75 44.54
CA ALA A 34 5.09 -21.69 44.85
C ALA A 34 3.73 -21.05 45.17
N ALA A 35 2.68 -21.74 44.74
CA ALA A 35 1.34 -21.60 45.28
C ALA A 35 1.28 -22.20 46.69
N SER A 36 0.66 -21.48 47.63
CA SER A 36 0.23 -22.05 48.91
C SER A 36 -1.25 -21.76 49.10
N SER A 37 -2.02 -22.84 49.06
CA SER A 37 -3.41 -22.93 49.47
C SER A 37 -3.52 -22.87 50.99
N ARG A 38 -4.48 -22.10 51.53
CA ARG A 38 -5.13 -22.44 52.81
C ARG A 38 -6.54 -21.83 52.90
N LEU A 39 -7.36 -22.61 53.58
CA LEU A 39 -8.81 -22.64 53.62
C LEU A 39 -9.44 -21.71 54.67
N ARG A 40 -10.75 -21.48 54.45
CA ARG A 40 -11.85 -21.36 55.42
C ARG A 40 -12.01 -20.04 56.19
N GLY A 41 -13.13 -19.39 55.87
CA GLY A 41 -14.24 -19.14 56.80
C GLY A 41 -14.17 -17.87 57.63
N GLY A 42 -15.16 -17.00 57.48
CA GLY A 42 -15.34 -15.88 58.42
C GLY A 42 -16.22 -14.76 57.90
N VAL A 43 -17.51 -14.88 58.19
CA VAL A 43 -18.44 -13.83 58.66
C VAL A 43 -18.55 -12.53 57.85
N ALA A 44 -19.79 -12.29 57.42
CA ALA A 44 -20.27 -11.09 56.78
C ALA A 44 -20.06 -9.82 57.62
N LEU A 45 -19.47 -8.79 56.99
CA LEU A 45 -19.65 -7.41 57.37
C LEU A 45 -20.24 -6.67 56.16
N ARG A 46 -21.55 -6.42 56.21
CA ARG A 46 -22.24 -5.50 55.31
C ARG A 46 -21.84 -4.07 55.71
N ALA A 47 -20.84 -3.52 55.03
CA ALA A 47 -20.61 -2.08 55.02
C ALA A 47 -21.44 -1.48 53.86
N ALA A 48 -22.51 -0.78 54.22
CA ALA A 48 -23.29 0.02 53.29
C ALA A 48 -22.43 1.22 52.85
N TRP A 49 -21.87 1.13 51.64
CA TRP A 49 -21.25 2.27 50.96
C TRP A 49 -22.34 3.01 50.19
N GLU A 50 -22.96 4.01 50.82
CA GLU A 50 -23.78 5.01 50.13
C GLU A 50 -22.87 6.05 49.47
N GLY A 51 -22.14 5.59 48.46
CA GLY A 51 -21.49 6.46 47.50
C GLY A 51 -22.53 7.00 46.53
N ARG A 52 -22.92 8.27 46.70
CA ARG A 52 -23.70 9.03 45.73
C ARG A 52 -22.88 9.15 44.43
N VAL A 53 -23.01 8.18 43.53
CA VAL A 53 -22.48 8.28 42.17
C VAL A 53 -23.32 9.32 41.44
N THR A 54 -22.85 10.57 41.43
CA THR A 54 -23.32 11.54 40.46
C THR A 54 -22.89 11.02 39.10
N ARG A 55 -23.83 10.47 38.33
CA ARG A 55 -23.63 10.28 36.89
C ARG A 55 -23.50 11.68 36.29
N SER A 56 -22.29 12.24 36.31
CA SER A 56 -21.94 13.26 35.35
C SER A 56 -22.17 12.62 33.97
N ARG A 57 -23.18 13.11 33.26
CA ARG A 57 -23.27 12.86 31.81
C ARG A 57 -22.03 13.51 31.23
N VAL A 58 -20.95 12.74 31.10
CA VAL A 58 -19.93 13.03 30.12
C VAL A 58 -20.69 13.02 28.81
N SER A 59 -20.91 14.21 28.24
CA SER A 59 -21.37 14.30 26.87
C SER A 59 -20.40 13.44 26.08
N ALA A 60 -20.91 12.41 25.42
CA ALA A 60 -20.14 11.70 24.43
C ALA A 60 -19.77 12.77 23.41
N GLY A 61 -18.59 13.37 23.58
CA GLY A 61 -18.01 14.29 22.65
C GLY A 61 -18.10 13.57 21.33
N ARG A 62 -18.90 14.12 20.42
CA ARG A 62 -18.98 13.66 19.06
C ARG A 62 -17.54 13.60 18.60
N ILE A 63 -16.95 12.40 18.54
CA ILE A 63 -15.69 12.20 17.85
C ILE A 63 -16.03 12.68 16.46
N VAL A 64 -15.62 13.90 16.15
CA VAL A 64 -15.68 14.42 14.81
C VAL A 64 -14.88 13.41 14.04
N ALA A 65 -15.55 12.57 13.26
CA ALA A 65 -14.88 11.70 12.34
C ALA A 65 -14.05 12.64 11.46
N SER A 66 -12.76 12.79 11.75
CA SER A 66 -11.84 13.38 10.78
C SER A 66 -12.00 12.46 9.59
N SER A 67 -12.56 12.97 8.48
CA SER A 67 -12.76 12.15 7.29
C SER A 67 -11.43 11.50 6.96
N VAL A 68 -11.34 10.18 7.12
CA VAL A 68 -10.10 9.45 6.89
C VAL A 68 -9.67 9.74 5.46
N GLU A 69 -8.39 10.06 5.29
CA GLU A 69 -7.86 10.48 4.00
C GLU A 69 -7.99 9.33 2.99
N GLN A 70 -8.26 9.68 1.73
CA GLN A 70 -8.39 8.73 0.64
C GLN A 70 -7.48 9.13 -0.53
N THR A 71 -6.91 8.14 -1.19
CA THR A 71 -6.08 8.32 -2.39
C THR A 71 -6.55 7.42 -3.51
N TYR A 72 -6.39 7.90 -4.74
CA TYR A 72 -6.60 7.10 -5.94
C TYR A 72 -5.27 6.51 -6.40
N ILE A 73 -5.29 5.21 -6.72
CA ILE A 73 -4.16 4.48 -7.28
C ILE A 73 -4.63 3.78 -8.54
N MET A 74 -3.87 3.88 -9.63
CA MET A 74 -4.14 3.19 -10.87
C MET A 74 -2.93 2.38 -11.31
N ILE A 75 -3.12 1.08 -11.50
CA ILE A 75 -2.16 0.20 -12.17
C ILE A 75 -2.39 0.36 -13.67
N LYS A 76 -1.34 0.79 -14.36
CA LYS A 76 -1.34 1.09 -15.79
C LYS A 76 -1.31 -0.22 -16.61
N PRO A 77 -1.54 -0.17 -17.93
CA PRO A 77 -1.67 -1.37 -18.74
C PRO A 77 -0.44 -2.29 -18.70
N ASP A 78 0.77 -1.72 -18.57
CA ASP A 78 2.01 -2.48 -18.40
C ASP A 78 2.02 -3.33 -17.12
N GLY A 79 1.58 -2.76 -16.00
CA GLY A 79 1.49 -3.43 -14.71
C GLY A 79 0.45 -4.56 -14.73
N VAL A 80 -0.68 -4.34 -15.41
CA VAL A 80 -1.73 -5.36 -15.58
C VAL A 80 -1.23 -6.49 -16.47
N GLN A 81 -0.67 -6.20 -17.64
CA GLN A 81 -0.15 -7.20 -18.58
C GLN A 81 0.98 -8.04 -18.00
N ARG A 82 1.80 -7.46 -17.11
CA ARG A 82 2.89 -8.17 -16.42
C ARG A 82 2.45 -8.95 -15.18
N GLY A 83 1.15 -8.98 -14.85
CA GLY A 83 0.64 -9.71 -13.69
C GLY A 83 1.03 -9.09 -12.35
N LEU A 84 1.34 -7.79 -12.29
CA LEU A 84 1.82 -7.11 -11.07
C LEU A 84 0.70 -6.65 -10.13
N VAL A 85 -0.57 -6.92 -10.49
CA VAL A 85 -1.73 -6.42 -9.75
C VAL A 85 -1.73 -6.89 -8.30
N GLY A 86 -1.53 -8.19 -8.07
CA GLY A 86 -1.51 -8.77 -6.72
C GLY A 86 -0.38 -8.22 -5.86
N GLU A 87 0.84 -8.12 -6.41
CA GLU A 87 2.01 -7.58 -5.72
C GLU A 87 1.79 -6.13 -5.27
N ILE A 88 1.24 -5.29 -6.17
CA ILE A 88 0.96 -3.88 -5.85
C ILE A 88 -0.09 -3.77 -4.76
N ILE A 89 -1.21 -4.48 -4.87
CA ILE A 89 -2.27 -4.50 -3.85
C ILE A 89 -1.69 -4.94 -2.50
N SER A 90 -0.95 -6.05 -2.48
CA SER A 90 -0.32 -6.58 -1.26
C SER A 90 0.61 -5.59 -0.57
N ARG A 91 1.32 -4.71 -1.31
CA ARG A 91 2.16 -3.68 -0.69
C ARG A 91 1.34 -2.63 0.05
N PHE A 92 0.20 -2.21 -0.49
CA PHE A 92 -0.71 -1.28 0.20
C PHE A 92 -1.41 -1.93 1.40
N GLU A 93 -1.85 -3.19 1.27
CA GLU A 93 -2.45 -3.94 2.37
C GLU A 93 -1.46 -4.17 3.52
N LYS A 94 -0.23 -4.61 3.23
CA LYS A 94 0.84 -4.79 4.23
C LYS A 94 1.22 -3.48 4.94
N LYS A 95 1.00 -2.34 4.28
CA LYS A 95 1.20 -1.01 4.90
C LYS A 95 0.09 -0.66 5.91
N GLY A 96 -1.05 -1.36 5.86
CA GLY A 96 -2.20 -1.16 6.73
C GLY A 96 -3.31 -0.29 6.14
N PHE A 97 -3.29 -0.02 4.83
CA PHE A 97 -4.35 0.76 4.19
C PHE A 97 -5.56 -0.09 3.87
N LEU A 98 -6.74 0.54 3.93
CA LEU A 98 -8.02 -0.10 3.64
C LEU A 98 -8.38 0.10 2.17
N LEU A 99 -8.61 -1.00 1.45
CA LEU A 99 -9.10 -0.97 0.07
C LEU A 99 -10.62 -0.69 0.08
N LYS A 100 -11.03 0.49 -0.38
CA LYS A 100 -12.44 0.91 -0.41
C LYS A 100 -13.13 0.56 -1.72
N GLY A 101 -12.37 0.46 -2.81
CA GLY A 101 -12.89 0.17 -4.13
C GLY A 101 -11.81 -0.34 -5.07
N LEU A 102 -12.19 -1.24 -5.96
CA LEU A 102 -11.33 -1.80 -7.00
C LEU A 102 -12.15 -2.01 -8.27
N LYS A 103 -11.62 -1.57 -9.41
CA LYS A 103 -12.26 -1.73 -10.72
C LYS A 103 -11.22 -2.02 -11.79
N LEU A 104 -11.39 -3.12 -12.51
CA LEU A 104 -10.66 -3.40 -13.76
C LEU A 104 -11.52 -2.93 -14.94
N PHE A 105 -10.99 -2.09 -15.82
CA PHE A 105 -11.72 -1.69 -17.02
C PHE A 105 -10.78 -1.17 -18.12
N GLN A 106 -11.29 -1.12 -19.36
CA GLN A 106 -10.63 -0.46 -20.47
C GLN A 106 -10.90 1.05 -20.41
N CYS A 107 -9.86 1.86 -20.21
CA CYS A 107 -10.03 3.31 -20.09
C CYS A 107 -10.44 3.92 -21.45
N PRO A 108 -11.61 4.59 -21.56
CA PRO A 108 -11.98 5.28 -22.77
C PRO A 108 -11.08 6.51 -22.97
N LYS A 109 -10.83 6.86 -24.24
CA LYS A 109 -9.90 7.93 -24.61
C LYS A 109 -10.28 9.27 -24.01
N ASP A 110 -11.57 9.61 -24.02
CA ASP A 110 -12.07 10.88 -23.49
C ASP A 110 -11.79 11.02 -21.99
N LEU A 111 -11.99 9.93 -21.22
CA LEU A 111 -11.69 9.90 -19.79
C LEU A 111 -10.19 10.05 -19.52
N ALA A 112 -9.34 9.38 -20.30
CA ALA A 112 -7.89 9.51 -20.19
C ALA A 112 -7.42 10.95 -20.50
N GLN A 113 -7.99 11.58 -21.53
CA GLN A 113 -7.70 12.97 -21.90
C GLN A 113 -8.14 13.95 -20.81
N GLU A 114 -9.32 13.74 -20.23
CA GLU A 114 -9.83 14.57 -19.14
C GLU A 114 -8.95 14.44 -17.88
N HIS A 115 -8.48 13.23 -17.58
CA HIS A 115 -7.60 12.96 -16.44
C HIS A 115 -6.25 13.62 -16.58
N TYR A 116 -5.64 13.55 -17.77
CA TYR A 116 -4.32 14.13 -18.05
C TYR A 116 -4.39 15.53 -18.66
N LYS A 117 -5.52 16.23 -18.54
CA LYS A 117 -5.74 17.55 -19.18
C LYS A 117 -4.67 18.59 -18.84
N ASP A 118 -4.09 18.54 -17.64
CA ASP A 118 -3.05 19.47 -17.19
C ASP A 118 -1.71 19.23 -17.93
N LEU A 119 -1.59 18.10 -18.63
CA LEU A 119 -0.43 17.73 -19.44
C LEU A 119 -0.66 17.91 -20.93
N LYS A 120 -1.83 18.42 -21.37
CA LYS A 120 -2.23 18.51 -22.79
C LYS A 120 -1.18 19.19 -23.68
N ASP A 121 -0.49 20.20 -23.16
CA ASP A 121 0.48 21.01 -23.89
C ASP A 121 1.89 20.39 -23.89
N LYS A 122 2.06 19.21 -23.24
CA LYS A 122 3.34 18.51 -23.20
C LYS A 122 3.51 17.64 -24.45
N PRO A 123 4.73 17.57 -25.02
CA PRO A 123 4.98 16.82 -26.26
C PRO A 123 4.74 15.30 -26.14
N PHE A 124 4.74 14.78 -24.91
CA PHE A 124 4.48 13.37 -24.64
C PHE A 124 3.00 13.04 -24.41
N PHE A 125 2.10 14.04 -24.39
CA PHE A 125 0.68 13.83 -24.09
C PHE A 125 -0.01 12.83 -25.03
N PRO A 126 0.13 12.91 -26.37
CA PRO A 126 -0.50 11.93 -27.26
C PRO A 126 -0.06 10.49 -26.95
N LYS A 127 1.24 10.29 -26.74
CA LYS A 127 1.81 8.98 -26.37
C LYS A 127 1.32 8.48 -25.01
N LEU A 128 1.08 9.39 -24.06
CA LEU A 128 0.53 9.05 -22.76
C LEU A 128 -0.93 8.56 -22.88
N ILE A 129 -1.75 9.25 -23.68
CA ILE A 129 -3.13 8.85 -23.92
C ILE A 129 -3.17 7.48 -24.61
N ASP A 130 -2.43 7.31 -25.72
CA ASP A 130 -2.37 6.05 -26.45
C ASP A 130 -1.94 4.90 -25.54
N TYR A 131 -0.95 5.15 -24.68
CA TYR A 131 -0.48 4.19 -23.69
C TYR A 131 -1.57 3.79 -22.69
N ILE A 132 -2.25 4.76 -22.06
CA ILE A 132 -3.27 4.48 -21.05
C ILE A 132 -4.50 3.79 -21.66
N THR A 133 -4.80 4.06 -22.93
CA THR A 133 -5.90 3.42 -23.66
C THR A 133 -5.49 2.11 -24.35
N SER A 134 -4.22 1.70 -24.28
CA SER A 134 -3.71 0.52 -25.00
C SER A 134 -4.16 -0.82 -24.40
N GLY A 135 -4.67 -0.81 -23.17
CA GLY A 135 -5.10 -2.02 -22.47
C GLY A 135 -5.83 -1.72 -21.17
N PRO A 136 -6.23 -2.76 -20.43
CA PRO A 136 -7.00 -2.59 -19.21
C PRO A 136 -6.16 -1.95 -18.10
N VAL A 137 -6.82 -1.15 -17.27
CA VAL A 137 -6.26 -0.54 -16.07
C VAL A 137 -6.99 -1.04 -14.84
N VAL A 138 -6.29 -1.10 -13.70
CA VAL A 138 -6.90 -1.37 -12.39
C VAL A 138 -6.91 -0.10 -11.58
N CYS A 139 -8.10 0.40 -11.30
CA CYS A 139 -8.33 1.57 -10.46
C CYS A 139 -8.69 1.15 -9.05
N MET A 140 -8.10 1.81 -8.06
CA MET A 140 -8.28 1.49 -6.65
C MET A 140 -8.44 2.77 -5.83
N ALA A 141 -9.31 2.71 -4.83
CA ALA A 141 -9.44 3.72 -3.80
C ALA A 141 -8.92 3.16 -2.48
N TRP A 142 -7.92 3.82 -1.91
CA TRP A 142 -7.30 3.43 -0.64
C TRP A 142 -7.58 4.47 0.44
N GLU A 143 -7.84 4.02 1.65
CA GLU A 143 -8.16 4.85 2.82
C GLU A 143 -7.19 4.57 3.97
N GLY A 144 -6.77 5.62 4.66
CA GLY A 144 -5.95 5.54 5.86
C GLY A 144 -5.29 6.88 6.21
N ASP A 145 -4.63 6.92 7.36
CA ASP A 145 -3.98 8.15 7.84
C ASP A 145 -2.72 8.47 7.00
N GLY A 146 -2.67 9.68 6.44
CA GLY A 146 -1.54 10.11 5.60
C GLY A 146 -1.40 9.30 4.30
N VAL A 147 -2.50 8.70 3.81
CA VAL A 147 -2.46 7.69 2.74
C VAL A 147 -1.89 8.26 1.44
N VAL A 148 -2.16 9.52 1.07
CA VAL A 148 -1.63 10.11 -0.18
C VAL A 148 -0.12 10.23 -0.09
N ALA A 149 0.39 10.86 0.97
CA ALA A 149 1.82 11.06 1.17
C ALA A 149 2.58 9.73 1.27
N SER A 150 2.03 8.77 2.02
CA SER A 150 2.62 7.44 2.19
C SER A 150 2.57 6.61 0.91
N ALA A 151 1.46 6.66 0.16
CA ALA A 151 1.34 6.00 -1.14
C ALA A 151 2.38 6.54 -2.14
N ARG A 152 2.59 7.85 -2.18
CA ARG A 152 3.61 8.47 -3.04
C ARG A 152 5.02 8.02 -2.70
N LYS A 153 5.35 7.88 -1.41
CA LYS A 153 6.62 7.30 -0.95
C LYS A 153 6.77 5.84 -1.36
N LEU A 154 5.69 5.05 -1.21
CA LEU A 154 5.68 3.63 -1.60
C LEU A 154 5.80 3.44 -3.12
N ILE A 155 5.19 4.32 -3.91
CA ILE A 155 5.26 4.29 -5.37
C ILE A 155 6.68 4.59 -5.87
N GLY A 156 7.34 5.59 -5.30
CA GLY A 156 8.67 6.03 -5.72
C GLY A 156 8.67 7.11 -6.82
N ALA A 157 9.86 7.58 -7.16
CA ALA A 157 10.08 8.67 -8.13
C ALA A 157 9.51 8.35 -9.52
N THR A 158 9.17 9.38 -10.30
CA THR A 158 8.58 9.20 -11.65
C THR A 158 9.52 8.47 -12.61
N ASN A 159 10.82 8.77 -12.53
CA ASN A 159 11.87 8.04 -13.24
C ASN A 159 12.28 6.82 -12.40
N PRO A 160 12.05 5.59 -12.89
CA PRO A 160 12.42 4.37 -12.15
C PRO A 160 13.91 4.29 -11.77
N LEU A 161 14.80 4.86 -12.59
CA LEU A 161 16.24 4.89 -12.32
C LEU A 161 16.62 5.80 -11.14
N GLN A 162 15.71 6.68 -10.72
CA GLN A 162 15.86 7.56 -9.57
C GLN A 162 14.93 7.15 -8.42
N ALA A 163 14.21 6.04 -8.57
CA ALA A 163 13.34 5.52 -7.53
C ALA A 163 14.14 4.59 -6.61
N GLU A 164 14.00 4.78 -5.32
CA GLU A 164 14.73 3.98 -4.32
C GLU A 164 14.32 2.50 -4.40
N PRO A 165 15.27 1.56 -4.17
CA PRO A 165 14.96 0.14 -4.01
C PRO A 165 13.89 -0.08 -2.93
N GLY A 166 12.97 -1.02 -3.16
CA GLY A 166 11.82 -1.28 -2.31
C GLY A 166 10.57 -0.45 -2.64
N THR A 167 10.70 0.59 -3.47
CA THR A 167 9.53 1.27 -4.04
C THR A 167 8.96 0.50 -5.22
N ILE A 168 7.66 0.69 -5.52
CA ILE A 168 7.01 -0.01 -6.64
C ILE A 168 7.75 0.27 -7.96
N ARG A 169 8.14 1.52 -8.21
CA ARG A 169 8.84 1.89 -9.44
C ARG A 169 10.31 1.46 -9.44
N GLY A 170 10.99 1.52 -8.29
CA GLY A 170 12.37 1.06 -8.19
C GLY A 170 12.50 -0.45 -8.43
N ASP A 171 11.54 -1.23 -7.94
CA ASP A 171 11.58 -2.69 -8.07
C ASP A 171 10.96 -3.19 -9.39
N LEU A 172 9.90 -2.54 -9.87
CA LEU A 172 9.04 -3.10 -10.92
C LEU A 172 9.07 -2.32 -12.23
N ALA A 173 9.73 -1.16 -12.33
CA ALA A 173 9.78 -0.37 -13.56
C ALA A 173 11.22 -0.13 -14.04
N ILE A 174 11.38 0.00 -15.36
CA ILE A 174 12.68 0.28 -15.99
C ILE A 174 12.64 1.62 -16.74
N GLN A 175 11.50 1.94 -17.36
CA GLN A 175 11.35 3.10 -18.23
C GLN A 175 10.32 4.08 -17.68
N THR A 176 10.59 5.39 -17.79
CA THR A 176 9.67 6.45 -17.34
C THR A 176 8.31 6.41 -18.05
N GLY A 177 8.28 6.03 -19.34
CA GLY A 177 7.03 5.92 -20.10
C GLY A 177 6.13 4.75 -19.67
N ARG A 178 6.71 3.73 -19.02
CA ARG A 178 6.03 2.51 -18.53
C ARG A 178 6.40 2.27 -17.07
N ASN A 179 5.87 3.15 -16.23
CA ASN A 179 6.22 3.22 -14.81
C ASN A 179 5.18 2.57 -13.89
N VAL A 180 4.42 1.60 -14.41
CA VAL A 180 3.55 0.65 -13.68
C VAL A 180 2.33 1.25 -12.97
N VAL A 181 2.50 2.33 -12.20
CA VAL A 181 1.47 2.83 -11.27
C VAL A 181 1.37 4.36 -11.29
N HIS A 182 0.15 4.86 -11.19
CA HIS A 182 -0.21 6.25 -10.91
C HIS A 182 -0.77 6.33 -9.48
N GLY A 183 -0.52 7.46 -8.81
CA GLY A 183 -1.14 7.76 -7.54
C GLY A 183 -1.34 9.27 -7.37
N SER A 184 -2.41 9.64 -6.69
CA SER A 184 -2.75 11.03 -6.42
C SER A 184 -1.59 11.79 -5.77
N ASP A 185 -1.46 13.05 -6.11
CA ASP A 185 -0.46 13.99 -5.58
C ASP A 185 -0.95 14.79 -4.38
N SER A 186 -2.26 14.93 -4.20
CA SER A 186 -2.89 15.62 -3.06
C SER A 186 -4.19 14.93 -2.61
N PRO A 187 -4.65 15.17 -1.37
CA PRO A 187 -5.92 14.66 -0.87
C PRO A 187 -7.13 15.10 -1.72
N ASP A 188 -7.13 16.35 -2.17
CA ASP A 188 -8.18 16.88 -3.02
C ASP A 188 -8.19 16.21 -4.39
N ASN A 189 -7.01 15.97 -4.96
CA ASN A 189 -6.88 15.24 -6.22
C ASN A 189 -7.33 13.80 -6.06
N GLY A 190 -6.99 13.14 -4.95
CA GLY A 190 -7.46 11.79 -4.62
C GLY A 190 -8.99 11.69 -4.63
N LYS A 191 -9.69 12.59 -3.95
CA LYS A 191 -11.17 12.60 -3.96
C LYS A 191 -11.74 12.82 -5.37
N ARG A 192 -11.17 13.76 -6.13
CA ARG A 192 -11.60 14.04 -7.51
C ARG A 192 -11.38 12.84 -8.43
N GLU A 193 -10.22 12.21 -8.35
CA GLU A 193 -9.87 11.04 -9.17
C GLU A 193 -10.74 9.83 -8.81
N ILE A 194 -10.98 9.55 -7.52
CA ILE A 194 -11.92 8.51 -7.08
C ILE A 194 -13.32 8.75 -7.65
N GLY A 195 -13.82 9.99 -7.56
CA GLY A 195 -15.13 10.37 -8.11
C GLY A 195 -15.25 10.29 -9.63
N LYS A 196 -14.14 10.21 -10.36
CA LYS A 196 -14.12 10.02 -11.83
C LYS A 196 -14.02 8.55 -12.20
N PHE A 197 -13.09 7.82 -11.59
CA PHE A 197 -12.73 6.45 -12.00
C PHE A 197 -13.51 5.36 -11.27
N CYS A 198 -13.95 5.62 -10.04
CA CYS A 198 -14.57 4.63 -9.16
C CYS A 198 -16.07 4.86 -8.92
N ASN A 199 -16.71 5.78 -9.66
CA ASN A 199 -18.09 6.23 -9.40
C ASN A 199 -19.18 5.47 -10.18
N SER A 200 -18.79 4.43 -10.93
CA SER A 200 -19.70 3.56 -11.70
C SER A 200 -19.99 2.29 -10.89
N PRO A 201 -21.22 1.71 -10.93
CA PRO A 201 -21.71 0.71 -9.97
C PRO A 201 -21.07 -0.69 -10.05
N VAL A 202 -19.82 -0.80 -10.52
CA VAL A 202 -19.00 -1.99 -10.27
C VAL A 202 -18.64 -1.96 -8.79
N ARG A 203 -19.43 -2.70 -8.00
CA ARG A 203 -19.37 -2.81 -6.54
C ARG A 203 -17.94 -2.62 -6.02
N CYS A 204 -17.68 -1.44 -5.46
CA CYS A 204 -16.69 -1.26 -4.41
C CYS A 204 -16.91 -2.39 -3.40
N LEU A 205 -15.90 -3.24 -3.18
CA LEU A 205 -15.93 -4.40 -2.29
C LEU A 205 -15.98 -3.99 -0.80
N SER A 206 -16.75 -2.96 -0.45
CA SER A 206 -16.91 -2.48 0.92
C SER A 206 -17.55 -3.50 1.87
N ALA A 207 -17.87 -4.71 1.40
CA ALA A 207 -18.37 -5.82 2.18
C ALA A 207 -17.34 -6.93 2.49
N LEU A 208 -16.06 -6.77 2.11
CA LEU A 208 -15.02 -7.78 2.40
C LEU A 208 -13.95 -7.25 3.36
N GLN A 209 -14.29 -7.14 4.64
CA GLN A 209 -13.35 -7.49 5.71
C GLN A 209 -14.15 -7.86 6.97
N PRO A 210 -13.95 -9.04 7.59
CA PRO A 210 -12.68 -9.78 7.67
C PRO A 210 -12.82 -11.28 7.34
N ILE A 211 -12.56 -11.70 6.09
CA ILE A 211 -12.37 -13.15 5.76
C ILE A 211 -11.15 -13.42 4.86
N LEU A 212 -10.56 -12.40 4.22
CA LEU A 212 -9.42 -12.62 3.29
C LEU A 212 -8.03 -12.68 3.95
N LEU A 213 -7.96 -12.81 5.27
CA LEU A 213 -6.69 -12.99 6.00
C LEU A 213 -6.05 -14.39 5.81
N GLN A 214 -6.63 -15.30 5.01
CA GLN A 214 -6.12 -16.67 4.92
C GLN A 214 -5.87 -17.27 3.52
N HIS A 215 -6.28 -16.68 2.39
CA HIS A 215 -6.01 -17.33 1.10
C HIS A 215 -5.62 -16.39 -0.06
N ASN A 216 -4.61 -16.87 -0.79
CA ASN A 216 -3.96 -16.32 -1.98
C ASN A 216 -4.94 -15.64 -2.96
N MET A 217 -4.65 -14.37 -3.31
CA MET A 217 -5.44 -13.55 -4.24
C MET A 217 -5.48 -14.04 -5.69
N HIS A 218 -4.71 -15.07 -6.05
CA HIS A 218 -4.72 -15.65 -7.41
C HIS A 218 -6.12 -16.12 -7.87
N THR A 219 -6.99 -16.50 -6.94
CA THR A 219 -8.33 -17.03 -7.24
C THR A 219 -9.42 -15.96 -7.36
N PHE A 220 -9.15 -14.70 -6.97
CA PHE A 220 -10.20 -13.68 -6.87
C PHE A 220 -10.56 -13.04 -8.23
N PHE A 221 -9.60 -12.98 -9.16
CA PHE A 221 -9.82 -12.39 -10.49
C PHE A 221 -10.69 -13.25 -11.42
N PHE A 222 -10.83 -14.56 -11.15
CA PHE A 222 -11.62 -15.46 -12.00
C PHE A 222 -13.14 -15.27 -11.88
N ARG A 223 -13.63 -14.46 -10.94
CA ARG A 223 -15.06 -14.31 -10.63
C ARG A 223 -15.68 -12.95 -11.01
N LEU A 224 -14.92 -12.08 -11.69
CA LEU A 224 -15.36 -10.74 -12.12
C LEU A 224 -15.49 -10.59 -13.64
N SER A 225 -15.53 -11.69 -14.38
CA SER A 225 -15.63 -11.68 -15.84
C SER A 225 -16.67 -12.69 -16.33
N TRP A 226 -17.94 -12.48 -15.99
CA TRP A 226 -19.15 -12.86 -16.75
C TRP A 226 -20.31 -12.00 -16.27
#